data_AF-A0A7K3LFH4-F1
#
_entry.id   AF-A0A7K3LFH4-F1
#
_cell.length_a   1.000
_cell.length_b   1.000
_cell.length_c   1.000
_cell.angle_alpha   90.00
_cell.angle_beta   90.00
_cell.angle_gamma   90.00
#
_symmetry.space_group_name_H-M   'P 1'
#
loop_
_entity.id
_entity.type
_entity.pdbx_description
1 polymer ?
#
loop_
_entity_poly.entity_id
_entity_poly.type
_entity_poly.pdbx_seq_one_letter_code
_entity_poly.pdbx_strand_id
1 'polypeptide(L)'
;WFGDGGNGWDSTETGIAGGNGGNAAGWLGDGGAGGDGGAGANGGDGGAGGIWMGNGGAGGDGGQALDPAVAGGNGGAGGDASGWFFGNGGVGGNGRTGWPVPQAHSPTAAMATA
;
A
#
# COMPACT_ATOMS: atom_id res chain seq x y z
N TRP A 1 -7.09 11.01 -26.54
CA TRP A 1 -8.11 10.83 -25.49
C TRP A 1 -7.41 11.01 -24.14
N PHE A 2 -8.01 11.83 -23.28
CA PHE A 2 -7.60 12.13 -21.90
C PHE A 2 -8.40 11.33 -20.88
N GLY A 3 -7.74 10.87 -19.83
CA GLY A 3 -8.43 10.29 -18.67
C GLY A 3 -7.47 9.65 -17.70
N ASP A 4 -7.53 10.09 -16.45
CA ASP A 4 -6.76 9.51 -15.37
C ASP A 4 -7.41 8.21 -14.88
N GLY A 5 -6.58 7.34 -14.32
CA GLY A 5 -7.02 6.15 -13.63
C GLY A 5 -7.74 6.49 -12.33
N GLY A 6 -8.84 5.81 -12.04
CA GLY A 6 -9.53 5.96 -10.77
C GLY A 6 -8.70 5.40 -9.61
N ASN A 7 -8.81 6.00 -8.42
CA ASN A 7 -8.13 5.47 -7.25
C ASN A 7 -8.74 4.14 -6.80
N GLY A 8 -7.87 3.29 -6.27
CA GLY A 8 -8.22 2.08 -5.55
C GLY A 8 -8.98 2.38 -4.27
N TRP A 9 -9.70 1.39 -3.79
CA TRP A 9 -10.48 1.50 -2.56
C TRP A 9 -9.63 1.16 -1.34
N ASP A 10 -9.67 2.01 -0.32
CA ASP A 10 -9.03 1.75 0.97
C ASP A 10 -9.87 0.76 1.78
N SER A 11 -9.30 -0.39 2.08
CA SER A 11 -9.96 -1.42 2.86
C SER A 11 -9.92 -1.08 4.34
N THR A 12 -11.10 -1.06 4.97
CA THR A 12 -11.24 -0.91 6.43
C THR A 12 -11.46 -2.23 7.14
N GLU A 13 -11.50 -3.34 6.41
CA GLU A 13 -11.81 -4.68 6.91
C GLU A 13 -10.54 -5.51 7.14
N THR A 14 -10.42 -6.13 8.31
CA THR A 14 -9.27 -6.97 8.67
C THR A 14 -9.06 -8.09 7.66
N GLY A 15 -7.81 -8.27 7.20
CA GLY A 15 -7.43 -9.31 6.26
C GLY A 15 -7.85 -9.05 4.81
N ILE A 16 -8.54 -7.95 4.52
CA ILE A 16 -8.99 -7.59 3.15
C ILE A 16 -8.01 -6.59 2.55
N ALA A 17 -7.45 -6.96 1.40
CA ALA A 17 -6.50 -6.12 0.66
C ALA A 17 -7.16 -4.85 0.12
N GLY A 18 -6.35 -3.79 -0.02
CA GLY A 18 -6.74 -2.56 -0.70
C GLY A 18 -6.99 -2.80 -2.18
N GLY A 19 -7.90 -2.03 -2.76
CA GLY A 19 -8.20 -2.10 -4.18
C GLY A 19 -7.06 -1.54 -5.02
N ASN A 20 -6.81 -2.12 -6.19
CA ASN A 20 -5.82 -1.58 -7.12
C ASN A 20 -6.29 -0.26 -7.74
N GLY A 21 -5.34 0.64 -7.96
CA GLY A 21 -5.52 1.85 -8.75
C GLY A 21 -5.82 1.49 -10.21
N GLY A 22 -6.77 2.19 -10.80
CA GLY A 22 -7.13 2.06 -12.20
C GLY A 22 -6.03 2.58 -13.11
N ASN A 23 -5.90 1.99 -14.29
CA ASN A 23 -5.00 2.49 -15.32
C ASN A 23 -5.62 3.72 -16.00
N ALA A 24 -4.78 4.68 -16.39
CA ALA A 24 -5.20 5.80 -17.21
C ALA A 24 -5.74 5.31 -18.56
N ALA A 25 -6.89 5.83 -18.96
CA ALA A 25 -7.52 5.48 -20.22
C ALA A 25 -7.10 6.46 -21.31
N GLY A 26 -6.21 6.01 -22.20
CA GLY A 26 -5.86 6.74 -23.43
C GLY A 26 -4.42 7.22 -23.47
N TRP A 27 -4.19 8.31 -24.21
CA TRP A 27 -2.85 8.76 -24.60
C TRP A 27 -2.20 9.61 -23.51
N LEU A 28 -3.02 10.41 -22.82
CA LEU A 28 -2.57 11.33 -21.79
C LEU A 28 -3.40 11.10 -20.52
N GLY A 29 -2.74 10.83 -19.40
CA GLY A 29 -3.39 10.65 -18.10
C GLY A 29 -2.50 9.92 -17.10
N ASP A 30 -2.72 10.15 -15.81
CA ASP A 30 -1.97 9.51 -14.73
C ASP A 30 -2.71 8.28 -14.19
N GLY A 31 -1.96 7.27 -13.78
CA GLY A 31 -2.51 6.08 -13.14
C GLY A 31 -3.07 6.40 -11.75
N GLY A 32 -4.16 5.75 -11.38
CA GLY A 32 -4.79 5.95 -10.07
C GLY A 32 -3.94 5.37 -8.94
N ALA A 33 -4.01 5.95 -7.75
CA ALA A 33 -3.33 5.38 -6.59
C ALA A 33 -3.98 4.04 -6.18
N GLY A 34 -3.18 3.07 -5.74
CA GLY A 34 -3.67 1.89 -5.05
C GLY A 34 -4.19 2.25 -3.67
N GLY A 35 -5.24 1.56 -3.22
CA GLY A 35 -5.86 1.78 -1.92
C GLY A 35 -5.14 1.04 -0.81
N ASP A 36 -5.27 1.52 0.42
CA ASP A 36 -4.64 0.93 1.59
C ASP A 36 -5.28 -0.42 1.97
N GLY A 37 -4.45 -1.33 2.49
CA GLY A 37 -4.88 -2.61 3.01
C GLY A 37 -5.51 -2.50 4.40
N GLY A 38 -6.58 -3.27 4.63
CA GLY A 38 -7.14 -3.42 5.97
C GLY A 38 -6.16 -4.16 6.90
N ALA A 39 -6.46 -4.21 8.21
CA ALA A 39 -5.51 -4.72 9.20
C ALA A 39 -4.90 -6.08 8.83
N GLY A 40 -3.55 -6.14 8.77
CA GLY A 40 -2.80 -7.35 8.38
C GLY A 40 -2.89 -7.74 6.90
N ALA A 41 -3.50 -6.92 6.05
CA ALA A 41 -3.69 -7.16 4.62
C ALA A 41 -2.86 -6.20 3.76
N ASN A 42 -2.55 -6.62 2.54
CA ASN A 42 -1.71 -5.83 1.65
C ASN A 42 -2.44 -4.60 1.09
N GLY A 43 -1.67 -3.55 0.82
CA GLY A 43 -2.12 -2.43 0.00
C GLY A 43 -2.28 -2.85 -1.46
N GLY A 44 -3.15 -2.15 -2.17
CA GLY A 44 -3.40 -2.35 -3.60
C GLY A 44 -2.30 -1.73 -4.45
N ASP A 45 -2.10 -2.26 -5.64
CA ASP A 45 -1.11 -1.74 -6.59
C ASP A 45 -1.59 -0.42 -7.21
N GLY A 46 -0.66 0.48 -7.50
CA GLY A 46 -0.93 1.70 -8.27
C GLY A 46 -1.18 1.38 -9.75
N GLY A 47 -2.07 2.14 -10.38
CA GLY A 47 -2.42 1.97 -11.79
C GLY A 47 -1.35 2.52 -12.73
N ALA A 48 -1.33 2.02 -13.96
CA ALA A 48 -0.42 2.52 -14.99
C ALA A 48 -0.88 3.88 -15.56
N GLY A 49 0.08 4.76 -15.85
CA GLY A 49 -0.15 6.01 -16.58
C GLY A 49 -0.45 5.78 -18.06
N GLY A 50 -0.83 6.84 -18.77
CA GLY A 50 -1.21 6.82 -20.19
C GLY A 50 -0.04 6.56 -21.14
N ILE A 51 -0.36 6.04 -22.34
CA ILE A 51 0.61 5.46 -23.29
C ILE A 51 1.53 6.47 -24.00
N TRP A 52 1.17 7.76 -24.04
CA TRP A 52 2.01 8.81 -24.66
C TRP A 52 2.68 9.70 -23.62
N MET A 53 1.93 10.21 -22.64
CA MET A 53 2.47 10.85 -21.44
C MET A 53 1.58 10.53 -20.24
N GLY A 54 2.20 10.18 -19.12
CA GLY A 54 1.47 9.82 -17.91
C GLY A 54 2.36 9.16 -16.88
N ASN A 55 2.14 9.49 -15.61
CA ASN A 55 2.82 8.89 -14.47
C ASN A 55 2.04 7.67 -13.98
N GLY A 56 2.76 6.69 -13.45
CA GLY A 56 2.13 5.60 -12.70
C GLY A 56 1.60 6.09 -11.35
N GLY A 57 0.47 5.55 -10.91
CA GLY A 57 -0.10 5.85 -9.60
C GLY A 57 0.72 5.25 -8.46
N ALA A 58 0.69 5.84 -7.27
CA ALA A 58 1.36 5.26 -6.11
C ALA A 58 0.68 3.94 -5.68
N GLY A 59 1.44 2.98 -5.15
CA GLY A 59 0.88 1.81 -4.48
C GLY A 59 0.33 2.19 -3.10
N GLY A 60 -0.71 1.51 -2.65
CA GLY A 60 -1.32 1.71 -1.33
C GLY A 60 -0.47 1.08 -0.22
N ASP A 61 -0.57 1.62 1.00
CA ASP A 61 0.13 1.07 2.16
C ASP A 61 -0.52 -0.25 2.60
N GLY A 62 0.28 -1.16 3.18
CA GLY A 62 -0.26 -2.32 3.87
C GLY A 62 -1.03 -1.94 5.14
N GLY A 63 -1.84 -2.84 5.70
CA GLY A 63 -2.52 -2.61 6.97
C GLY A 63 -1.72 -3.10 8.17
N GLN A 64 -1.70 -2.32 9.25
CA GLN A 64 -1.11 -2.78 10.53
C GLN A 64 -1.89 -3.96 11.09
N ALA A 65 -1.19 -4.98 11.59
CA ALA A 65 -1.86 -6.12 12.19
C ALA A 65 -2.47 -5.76 13.56
N LEU A 66 -3.68 -6.28 13.81
CA LEU A 66 -4.39 -6.12 15.07
C LEU A 66 -4.32 -7.38 15.96
N ASP A 67 -3.74 -8.47 15.44
CA ASP A 67 -3.61 -9.76 16.12
C ASP A 67 -2.13 -10.17 16.21
N PRO A 68 -1.64 -10.63 17.39
CA PRO A 68 -0.26 -11.09 17.59
C PRO A 68 0.19 -12.24 16.67
N ALA A 69 -0.74 -13.02 16.12
CA ALA A 69 -0.44 -14.11 15.20
C ALA A 69 -0.35 -13.67 13.73
N VAL A 70 -0.64 -12.41 13.43
CA VAL A 70 -0.72 -11.88 12.05
C VAL A 70 0.37 -10.84 11.82
N ALA A 71 1.09 -10.97 10.71
CA ALA A 71 2.06 -9.95 10.28
C ALA A 71 1.34 -8.72 9.71
N GLY A 72 1.99 -7.57 9.73
CA GLY A 72 1.46 -6.41 9.01
C GLY A 72 1.46 -6.66 7.51
N GLY A 73 0.54 -6.00 6.81
CA GLY A 73 0.43 -6.11 5.37
C GLY A 73 1.62 -5.50 4.63
N ASN A 74 1.89 -6.03 3.45
CA ASN A 74 2.85 -5.44 2.52
C ASN A 74 2.23 -4.21 1.84
N GLY A 75 3.05 -3.23 1.50
CA GLY A 75 2.60 -2.16 0.59
C GLY A 75 2.45 -2.68 -0.84
N GLY A 76 1.54 -2.06 -1.59
CA GLY A 76 1.32 -2.35 -3.00
C GLY A 76 2.44 -1.80 -3.89
N ALA A 77 2.60 -2.38 -5.07
CA ALA A 77 3.54 -1.86 -6.05
C ALA A 77 3.10 -0.49 -6.57
N GLY A 78 4.07 0.37 -6.91
CA GLY A 78 3.77 1.57 -7.68
C GLY A 78 3.44 1.22 -9.13
N GLY A 79 2.54 1.98 -9.74
CA GLY A 79 2.11 1.75 -11.11
C GLY A 79 3.18 2.13 -12.14
N ASP A 80 3.09 1.55 -13.33
CA ASP A 80 4.05 1.81 -14.40
C ASP A 80 3.77 3.15 -15.10
N ALA A 81 4.84 3.86 -15.47
CA ALA A 81 4.72 4.91 -16.48
C ALA A 81 4.79 4.26 -17.87
N SER A 82 3.66 4.24 -18.59
CA SER A 82 3.63 3.73 -19.97
C SER A 82 3.94 4.80 -21.03
N GLY A 83 4.25 6.04 -20.62
CA GLY A 83 4.50 7.18 -21.50
C GLY A 83 5.81 7.07 -22.29
N TRP A 84 5.71 6.94 -23.62
CA TRP A 84 6.87 6.85 -24.53
C TRP A 84 7.76 8.11 -24.57
N PHE A 85 7.24 9.28 -24.17
CA PHE A 85 7.98 10.56 -24.22
C PHE A 85 8.28 11.16 -22.83
N PHE A 86 7.30 11.17 -21.92
CA PHE A 86 7.45 11.62 -20.53
C PHE A 86 6.56 10.82 -19.58
N GLY A 87 7.12 10.30 -18.50
CA GLY A 87 6.37 9.62 -17.43
C GLY A 87 7.31 9.05 -16.37
N ASN A 88 6.91 9.14 -15.10
CA ASN A 88 7.62 8.51 -13.98
C ASN A 88 6.77 7.40 -13.37
N GLY A 89 7.40 6.27 -13.05
CA GLY A 89 6.73 5.20 -12.31
C GLY A 89 6.21 5.70 -10.96
N GLY A 90 5.14 5.08 -10.49
CA GLY A 90 4.58 5.32 -9.17
C GLY A 90 5.51 4.83 -8.06
N VAL A 91 5.43 5.49 -6.90
CA VAL A 91 6.13 5.02 -5.70
C VAL A 91 5.36 3.83 -5.13
N GLY A 92 6.07 2.78 -4.70
CA GLY A 92 5.45 1.67 -3.99
C GLY A 92 4.96 2.08 -2.60
N GLY A 93 3.89 1.44 -2.14
CA GLY A 93 3.34 1.65 -0.80
C GLY A 93 4.27 1.10 0.29
N ASN A 94 4.10 1.62 1.50
CA ASN A 94 4.83 1.15 2.66
C ASN A 94 4.24 -0.15 3.18
N GLY A 95 5.11 -1.10 3.54
CA GLY A 95 4.71 -2.18 4.42
C GLY A 95 4.39 -1.66 5.82
N ARG A 96 3.50 -2.33 6.54
CA ARG A 96 3.18 -2.00 7.93
C ARG A 96 3.72 -3.05 8.89
N THR A 97 3.91 -2.61 10.14
CA THR A 97 4.35 -3.48 11.23
C THR A 97 3.28 -4.50 11.59
N GLY A 98 3.72 -5.67 12.03
CA GLY A 98 2.86 -6.61 12.78
C GLY A 98 2.39 -6.02 14.11
N TRP A 99 1.61 -6.80 14.85
CA TRP A 99 1.08 -6.36 16.13
C TRP A 99 2.24 -5.99 17.08
N PRO A 100 2.21 -4.79 17.69
CA PRO A 100 3.24 -4.43 18.65
C PRO A 100 3.13 -5.36 19.85
N VAL A 101 4.08 -6.27 20.03
CA VAL A 101 4.21 -6.94 21.32
C VAL A 101 4.48 -5.87 22.38
N PRO A 102 3.71 -5.78 23.47
CA PRO A 102 4.14 -5.03 24.63
C PRO A 102 5.51 -5.58 24.99
N GLN A 103 6.54 -4.74 24.92
CA GLN A 103 7.88 -5.12 25.34
C GLN A 103 7.77 -5.46 26.83
N ALA A 104 7.60 -6.75 27.13
CA ALA A 104 7.69 -7.30 28.46
C ALA A 104 9.16 -7.17 28.84
N HIS A 105 9.51 -6.00 29.37
CA HIS A 105 10.59 -5.93 30.35
C HIS A 105 10.12 -6.86 31.46
N SER A 106 10.59 -8.09 31.43
CA SER A 106 10.31 -9.10 32.44
C SER A 106 10.56 -8.48 33.82
N PRO A 107 9.60 -8.49 34.75
CA PRO A 107 9.86 -8.06 36.13
C PRO A 107 10.69 -9.15 36.82
N THR A 108 11.97 -9.23 36.51
CA THR A 108 12.92 -10.19 37.09
C THR A 108 14.17 -9.46 37.59
N ALA A 109 14.01 -8.61 38.62
CA ALA A 109 15.07 -8.28 39.58
C ALA A 109 14.54 -7.44 40.77
N ALA A 110 13.60 -7.97 41.56
CA ALA A 110 13.35 -7.46 42.91
C ALA A 110 12.69 -8.53 43.80
N MET A 111 13.18 -9.77 43.73
CA MET A 111 12.96 -10.76 44.78
C MET A 111 14.30 -11.42 45.11
N ALA A 112 14.93 -10.92 46.18
CA ALA A 112 15.96 -11.49 47.04
C ALA A 112 16.73 -10.28 47.62
N THR A 113 16.53 -9.91 48.88
CA THR A 113 17.09 -10.65 50.03
C THR A 113 16.24 -10.33 51.26
N ALA A 114 16.12 -11.34 52.12
CA ALA A 114 15.47 -11.32 53.42
C ALA A 114 16.06 -10.27 54.39
#